data_AF-A0A1R0M6A1-F1
#
_entry.id   AF-A0A1R0M6A1-F1
#
_cell.length_a   1.000
_cell.length_b   1.000
_cell.length_c   1.000
_cell.angle_alpha   90.00
_cell.angle_beta   90.00
_cell.angle_gamma   90.00
#
_symmetry.space_group_name_H-M   'P 1'
#
loop_
_entity.id
_entity.type
_entity.pdbx_description
1 polymer ?
#
loop_
_entity_poly.entity_id
_entity_poly.type
_entity_poly.pdbx_seq_one_letter_code
_entity_poly.pdbx_strand_id
1 'polypeptide(L)'
;MLTAGGMPEHLFRRTNGVVGLLEKLIQTGCRHAIEIRAEHLTVDLLQRCTVSPTGLPDLDAASGEQPEIPEVPAARKKRPGRNTVFDDDGPAAGIAGGA
;
A
#
# COMPACT_ATOMS: atom_id res chain seq x y z
N MET A 1 -2.62 -1.86 12.90
CA MET A 1 -2.42 -3.12 13.66
C MET A 1 -2.27 -4.26 12.68
N LEU A 2 -1.33 -5.20 12.93
CA LEU A 2 -0.97 -6.25 11.98
C LEU A 2 -2.10 -7.25 11.69
N THR A 3 -3.05 -7.37 12.60
CA THR A 3 -4.16 -8.34 12.55
C THR A 3 -5.50 -7.71 12.17
N ALA A 4 -5.53 -6.40 11.91
CA ALA A 4 -6.78 -5.66 11.71
C ALA A 4 -6.98 -5.25 10.24
N GLY A 5 -8.25 -5.11 9.84
CA GLY A 5 -8.62 -4.72 8.48
C GLY A 5 -8.06 -5.69 7.43
N GLY A 6 -7.71 -5.19 6.25
CA GLY A 6 -7.12 -5.99 5.16
C GLY A 6 -5.63 -6.28 5.30
N MET A 7 -5.05 -6.11 6.49
CA MET A 7 -3.62 -6.31 6.71
C MET A 7 -3.19 -7.78 6.56
N PRO A 8 -3.91 -8.79 7.11
CA PRO A 8 -3.56 -10.19 6.90
C PRO A 8 -3.49 -10.57 5.41
N GLU A 9 -4.47 -10.15 4.62
CA GLU A 9 -4.51 -10.38 3.17
C GLU A 9 -3.40 -9.63 2.44
N HIS A 10 -3.06 -8.41 2.88
CA HIS A 10 -1.92 -7.66 2.34
C HIS A 10 -0.60 -8.40 2.56
N LEU A 11 -0.37 -8.90 3.78
CA LEU A 11 0.83 -9.66 4.12
C LEU A 11 0.92 -10.95 3.30
N PHE A 12 -0.18 -11.71 3.21
CA PHE A 12 -0.23 -12.93 2.40
C PHE A 12 0.08 -12.64 0.93
N ARG A 13 -0.53 -11.61 0.31
CA ARG A 13 -0.26 -11.25 -1.08
C ARG A 13 1.18 -10.82 -1.33
N ARG A 14 1.83 -10.20 -0.35
CA ARG A 14 3.21 -9.72 -0.44
C ARG A 14 4.25 -10.82 -0.29
N THR A 15 3.89 -11.94 0.33
CA THR A 15 4.84 -12.99 0.71
C THR A 15 4.47 -14.36 0.18
N ASN A 16 3.29 -14.50 -0.45
CA ASN A 16 2.64 -15.76 -0.77
C ASN A 16 2.57 -16.73 0.44
N GLY A 17 2.53 -16.18 1.66
CA GLY A 17 2.57 -16.97 2.90
C GLY A 17 3.94 -17.50 3.30
N VAL A 18 5.02 -17.20 2.57
CA VAL A 18 6.37 -17.62 2.93
C VAL A 18 6.84 -16.88 4.18
N VAL A 19 7.15 -17.64 5.23
CA VAL A 19 7.50 -17.10 6.57
C VAL A 19 8.76 -16.24 6.52
N GLY A 20 9.81 -16.67 5.82
CA GLY A 20 11.05 -15.88 5.70
C GLY A 20 10.84 -14.54 4.99
N LEU A 21 9.98 -14.48 3.97
CA LEU A 21 9.61 -13.21 3.32
C LEU A 21 8.79 -12.32 4.24
N LEU A 22 7.89 -12.90 5.04
CA LEU A 22 7.11 -12.16 6.03
C LEU A 22 8.00 -11.58 7.11
N GLU A 23 8.91 -12.38 7.67
CA GLU A 23 9.88 -11.91 8.65
C GLU A 23 10.71 -10.74 8.10
N LYS A 24 11.26 -10.89 6.88
CA LYS A 24 12.05 -9.84 6.26
C LYS A 24 11.24 -8.57 6.00
N LEU A 25 10.00 -8.71 5.55
CA LEU A 25 9.10 -7.58 5.34
C LEU A 25 8.84 -6.80 6.63
N ILE A 26 8.51 -7.52 7.72
CA ILE A 26 8.24 -6.92 9.02
C ILE A 26 9.51 -6.26 9.57
N GLN A 27 10.68 -6.90 9.44
CA GLN A 27 11.95 -6.33 9.89
C GLN A 27 12.28 -5.02 9.17
N THR A 28 12.17 -5.00 7.83
CA THR A 28 12.37 -3.77 7.03
C THR A 28 11.32 -2.71 7.38
N GLY A 29 10.06 -3.11 7.57
CA GLY A 29 8.97 -2.22 7.98
C GLY A 29 9.23 -1.57 9.34
N CYS A 30 9.63 -2.33 10.34
CA CYS A 30 9.97 -1.82 11.66
C CYS A 30 11.12 -0.81 11.61
N ARG A 31 12.18 -1.11 10.83
CA ARG A 31 13.29 -0.17 10.64
C ARG A 31 12.80 1.15 10.08
N HIS A 32 11.99 1.10 9.02
CA HIS A 32 11.46 2.31 8.40
C HIS A 32 10.52 3.09 9.32
N ALA A 33 9.67 2.38 10.08
CA ALA A 33 8.78 2.99 11.07
C ALA A 33 9.56 3.77 12.15
N ILE A 34 10.65 3.19 12.65
CA ILE A 34 11.53 3.84 13.63
C ILE A 34 12.16 5.12 13.04
N GLU A 35 12.68 5.05 11.82
CA GLU A 35 13.29 6.20 11.13
C GLU A 35 12.34 7.39 11.00
N ILE A 36 11.06 7.13 10.69
CA ILE A 36 10.03 8.16 10.54
C ILE A 36 9.23 8.43 11.81
N ARG A 37 9.60 7.80 12.94
CA ARG A 37 8.86 7.82 14.23
C ARG A 37 7.38 7.46 14.11
N ALA A 38 7.04 6.53 13.22
CA ALA A 38 5.71 5.94 13.17
C ALA A 38 5.58 4.82 14.22
N GLU A 39 4.47 4.84 14.97
CA GLU A 39 4.22 3.86 16.03
C GLU A 39 3.55 2.57 15.51
N HIS A 40 3.06 2.59 14.26
CA HIS A 40 2.29 1.50 13.68
C HIS A 40 2.78 1.11 12.28
N LEU A 41 2.87 -0.21 12.06
CA LEU A 41 2.99 -0.76 10.71
C LEU A 41 1.65 -0.67 10.00
N THR A 42 1.59 0.20 8.99
CA THR A 42 0.43 0.39 8.12
C THR A 42 0.71 -0.23 6.74
N VAL A 43 -0.37 -0.49 5.99
CA VAL A 43 -0.27 -1.00 4.61
C VAL A 43 0.58 -0.06 3.76
N ASP A 44 0.36 1.25 3.85
CA ASP A 44 1.12 2.26 3.10
C ASP A 44 2.61 2.29 3.49
N LEU A 45 2.94 2.00 4.76
CA LEU A 45 4.32 1.88 5.20
C LEU A 45 4.97 0.64 4.59
N LEU A 46 4.35 -0.52 4.74
CA LEU A 46 4.89 -1.78 4.23
C LEU A 46 4.97 -1.80 2.70
N GLN A 47 4.04 -1.12 2.00
CA GLN A 47 4.07 -1.03 0.55
C GLN A 47 5.33 -0.32 0.02
N ARG A 48 5.93 0.58 0.81
CA ARG A 48 7.19 1.27 0.50
C ARG A 48 8.43 0.44 0.80
N CYS A 49 8.30 -0.64 1.57
CA CYS A 49 9.41 -1.53 1.86
C CYS A 49 9.64 -2.49 0.69
N THR A 50 10.90 -2.73 0.33
CA THR A 50 11.28 -3.74 -0.67
C THR A 50 11.85 -4.96 0.04
N VAL A 51 11.46 -6.16 -0.39
CA VAL A 51 12.03 -7.43 0.06
C VAL A 51 12.72 -8.07 -1.14
N SER A 52 13.99 -8.44 -0.96
CA SER A 52 14.79 -9.13 -1.96
C SER A 52 15.14 -10.53 -1.45
N PRO A 53 15.12 -11.58 -2.30
CA PRO A 53 15.50 -12.92 -1.90
C PRO A 53 16.95 -13.00 -1.41
N THR A 54 17.83 -12.14 -1.92
CA THR A 54 19.25 -12.05 -1.54
C THR A 54 19.47 -11.55 -0.11
N GLY A 55 18.42 -11.03 0.55
CA GLY A 55 18.47 -10.54 1.91
C GLY A 55 18.02 -11.56 2.97
N LEU A 56 17.83 -12.82 2.58
CA LEU A 56 17.38 -13.93 3.42
C LEU A 56 18.60 -14.76 3.83
N PRO A 57 19.13 -14.62 5.07
CA PRO A 57 20.39 -15.24 5.48
C PRO A 57 20.32 -16.77 5.58
N ASP A 58 19.12 -17.32 5.75
CA ASP A 58 18.90 -18.77 5.92
C ASP A 58 18.57 -19.49 4.59
N LEU A 59 18.46 -18.75 3.48
CA LEU A 59 18.11 -19.30 2.16
C LEU A 59 19.31 -19.20 1.23
N ASP A 60 19.86 -20.36 0.85
CA ASP A 60 20.97 -20.42 -0.10
C ASP A 60 20.49 -20.12 -1.52
N ALA A 61 20.89 -18.96 -2.03
CA ALA A 61 20.58 -18.53 -3.39
C ALA A 61 21.18 -19.46 -4.46
N ALA A 62 22.29 -20.14 -4.17
CA ALA A 62 22.95 -21.06 -5.10
C ALA A 62 22.26 -22.44 -5.17
N SER A 63 21.52 -22.82 -4.12
CA SER A 63 20.73 -24.07 -4.05
C SER A 63 19.41 -23.98 -4.85
N GLY A 64 19.00 -22.78 -5.27
CA GLY A 64 17.71 -22.56 -5.94
C GLY A 64 16.51 -22.51 -4.98
N GLU A 65 16.76 -22.42 -3.68
CA GLU A 65 15.73 -22.37 -2.62
C GLU A 65 15.04 -21.01 -2.51
N GLN A 66 15.40 -20.04 -3.36
CA GLN A 66 14.80 -18.71 -3.29
C GLN A 66 13.30 -18.78 -3.61
N PRO A 67 12.44 -18.30 -2.69
CA PRO A 67 11.01 -18.25 -2.95
C PRO A 67 10.73 -17.25 -4.06
N GLU A 68 9.77 -17.57 -4.91
CA GLU A 68 9.20 -16.60 -5.85
C GLU A 68 8.59 -15.45 -5.05
N ILE A 69 9.10 -14.23 -5.26
CA ILE A 69 8.56 -13.03 -4.62
C ILE A 69 7.46 -12.47 -5.51
N PRO A 70 6.21 -12.38 -5.01
CA PRO A 70 5.13 -11.76 -5.77
C PRO A 70 5.44 -10.31 -6.12
N GLU A 71 5.11 -9.91 -7.35
CA GLU A 71 5.20 -8.50 -7.74
C GLU A 71 4.29 -7.64 -6.87
N VAL A 72 4.84 -6.53 -6.36
CA VAL A 72 4.07 -5.59 -5.54
C VAL A 72 3.22 -4.72 -6.47
N PRO A 73 1.87 -4.77 -6.37
CA PRO A 73 1.04 -3.88 -7.17
C PRO A 73 1.33 -2.42 -6.79
N ALA A 74 1.54 -1.58 -7.81
CA ALA A 74 1.79 -0.17 -7.63
C ALA A 74 0.66 0.47 -6.81
N ALA A 75 1.03 1.37 -5.88
CA ALA A 75 0.05 2.11 -5.08
C ALA A 75 -0.96 2.79 -6.00
N ARG A 76 -2.25 2.53 -5.78
CA ARG A 76 -3.32 3.16 -6.56
C ARG A 76 -3.23 4.67 -6.34
N LYS A 77 -2.76 5.40 -7.36
CA LYS A 77 -2.75 6.86 -7.34
C LYS A 77 -4.20 7.34 -7.16
N LYS A 78 -4.48 8.11 -6.10
CA LYS A 78 -5.76 8.80 -5.97
C LYS A 78 -5.93 9.68 -7.20
N ARG A 79 -7.01 9.44 -7.97
CA ARG A 79 -7.32 10.28 -9.12
C ARG A 79 -7.59 11.70 -8.59
N PRO A 80 -7.02 12.75 -9.21
CA PRO A 80 -7.32 14.11 -8.81
C PRO A 80 -8.84 14.33 -8.88
N GLY A 81 -9.39 15.01 -7.87
CA GLY A 81 -10.81 15.36 -7.84
C GLY A 81 -11.18 16.15 -9.10
N ARG A 82 -12.39 15.94 -9.62
CA ARG A 82 -12.90 16.70 -10.77
C ARG A 82 -12.94 18.17 -10.36
N ASN A 83 -12.37 19.06 -11.18
CA ASN A 83 -12.49 20.50 -10.98
C ASN A 83 -13.95 20.90 -11.27
N THR A 84 -14.70 21.32 -10.25
CA THR A 84 -16.12 21.73 -10.35
C THR A 84 -16.28 23.24 -10.49
N VAL A 85 -15.19 24.00 -10.66
CA VAL A 85 -15.24 25.48 -10.72
C VAL A 85 -16.11 26.01 -11.87
N PHE A 86 -16.37 25.21 -12.90
CA PHE A 86 -17.26 25.56 -14.02
C PHE A 86 -18.61 24.83 -13.99
N ASP A 87 -18.89 24.02 -12.96
CA ASP A 87 -20.20 23.39 -12.74
C ASP A 87 -21.11 24.39 -11.99
N ASP A 88 -21.26 25.61 -12.52
CA ASP A 88 -22.21 26.61 -11.99
C ASP A 88 -23.62 26.24 -12.50
N ASP A 89 -24.58 26.02 -11.61
CA ASP A 89 -25.93 25.50 -11.93
C ASP A 89 -26.78 26.49 -12.77
N GLY A 90 -26.22 27.65 -13.12
CA GLY A 90 -26.91 28.70 -13.86
C GLY A 90 -28.05 29.34 -13.06
N PRO A 91 -28.49 30.54 -13.42
CA PRO A 91 -29.59 31.19 -12.73
C PRO A 91 -30.88 30.38 -12.90
N ALA A 92 -31.58 30.11 -11.79
CA ALA A 92 -32.86 29.41 -11.80
C ALA A 92 -33.86 30.13 -12.70
N ALA A 93 -34.39 29.42 -13.70
CA ALA A 93 -35.42 29.93 -14.57
C ALA A 93 -36.75 30.11 -13.78
N GLY A 94 -37.22 31.36 -13.70
CA GLY A 94 -38.53 31.72 -13.17
C GLY A 94 -38.40 32.98 -12.32
N ILE A 95 -38.94 34.14 -12.69
CA ILE A 95 -40.31 34.37 -13.15
C ILE A 95 -40.29 35.64 -14.01
N ALA A 96 -40.65 35.51 -15.29
CA ALA A 96 -41.00 36.65 -16.12
C ALA A 96 -42.53 36.76 -16.17
N GLY A 97 -43.06 37.90 -15.74
CA GLY A 97 -44.44 38.32 -16.04
C GLY A 97 -45.28 38.65 -14.82
N GLY A 98 -45.54 39.93 -14.58
CA GLY A 98 -46.56 40.36 -13.63
C GLY A 98 -46.63 41.86 -13.40
N ALA A 99 -47.46 42.52 -14.22
CA ALA A 99 -48.08 43.85 -14.09
C ALA A 99 -47.20 45.11 -14.23
#